data_AF-A0A959TA75-F1
#
_entry.id   AF-A0A959TA75-F1
#
_cell.length_a   1.000
_cell.length_b   1.000
_cell.length_c   1.000
_cell.angle_alpha   90.00
_cell.angle_beta   90.00
_cell.angle_gamma   90.00
#
_symmetry.space_group_name_H-M   'P 1'
#
loop_
_entity.id
_entity.type
_entity.pdbx_description
1 polymer ?
#
loop_
_entity_poly.entity_id
_entity_poly.type
_entity_poly.pdbx_seq_one_letter_code
_entity_poly.pdbx_strand_id
1 'polypeptide(L)' 'MNTPPGFPWRIVLASASPRRRQLVQGLDLPVEVTRVDVDETPPEGVPADQVAEFLSRKKAMAWPGELAPD' A
#
# COMPACT_ATOMS: atom_id res chain seq x y z
N MET A 1 -14.45 8.48 9.69
CA MET A 1 -13.01 8.17 9.66
C MET A 1 -12.33 9.35 10.33
N ASN A 2 -11.67 9.14 11.47
CA ASN A 2 -11.07 10.22 12.26
C ASN A 2 -9.60 10.38 11.87
N THR A 3 -9.29 11.40 11.08
CA THR A 3 -7.93 11.82 10.81
C THR A 3 -7.33 12.40 12.09
N PRO A 4 -6.20 11.89 12.61
CA PRO A 4 -5.59 12.45 13.80
C PRO A 4 -5.00 13.86 13.52
N PRO A 5 -4.98 14.75 14.51
CA PRO A 5 -4.51 16.12 14.34
C PRO A 5 -3.02 16.11 13.97
N GLY A 6 -2.69 16.63 12.78
CA GLY A 6 -1.30 16.81 12.33
C GLY A 6 -0.98 16.22 10.96
N PHE A 7 -1.80 15.32 10.42
CA PHE A 7 -1.65 14.82 9.05
C PHE A 7 -2.87 15.20 8.21
N PRO A 8 -2.70 15.94 7.10
CA PRO A 8 -3.83 16.32 6.24
C PRO A 8 -4.42 15.13 5.49
N TRP A 9 -3.74 13.97 5.48
CA TRP A 9 -4.05 12.84 4.62
C TRP A 9 -4.32 11.57 5.42
N ARG A 10 -5.25 10.75 4.90
CA ARG A 10 -5.47 9.38 5.36
C ARG A 10 -4.50 8.46 4.63
N ILE A 11 -3.61 7.79 5.37
CA ILE A 11 -2.62 6.88 4.80
C ILE A 11 -3.12 5.44 4.92
N VAL A 12 -3.11 4.70 3.81
CA VAL A 12 -3.54 3.29 3.76
C VAL A 12 -2.42 2.40 3.23
N LEU A 13 -2.12 1.32 3.96
CA LEU A 13 -1.17 0.28 3.58
C LEU A 13 -1.92 -0.96 3.06
N ALA A 14 -2.02 -1.06 1.73
CA ALA A 14 -2.58 -2.21 1.00
C ALA A 14 -1.60 -3.39 0.92
N SER A 15 -1.20 -3.95 2.07
CA SER A 15 -0.24 -5.06 2.13
C SER A 15 -0.59 -6.07 3.21
N ALA A 16 -0.68 -7.35 2.79
CA ALA A 16 -0.84 -8.48 3.69
C ALA A 16 0.45 -8.86 4.47
N SER A 17 1.62 -8.32 4.09
CA SER A 17 2.91 -8.70 4.66
C SER A 17 3.07 -8.25 6.12
N PRO A 18 3.29 -9.17 7.08
CA PRO A 18 3.55 -8.82 8.48
C PRO A 18 4.78 -7.92 8.67
N ARG A 19 5.83 -8.15 7.87
CA ARG A 19 7.07 -7.37 7.93
C ARG A 19 6.84 -5.91 7.54
N ARG A 20 6.07 -5.65 6.47
CA ARG A 20 5.75 -4.27 6.06
C ARG A 20 4.92 -3.53 7.10
N ARG A 21 3.97 -4.23 7.72
CA ARG A 21 3.19 -3.67 8.83
C ARG A 21 4.10 -3.27 10.01
N GLN A 22 5.04 -4.12 10.40
CA GLN A 22 5.99 -3.80 11.47
C GLN A 22 6.85 -2.58 11.15
N LEU A 23 7.34 -2.44 9.91
CA LEU A 23 8.12 -1.27 9.50
C LEU A 23 7.32 0.02 9.59
N VAL A 24 6.08 0.02 9.08
CA VAL A 24 5.23 1.22 9.07
C VAL A 24 4.74 1.58 10.47
N GLN A 25 4.47 0.59 11.32
CA GLN A 25 4.12 0.83 12.73
C GLN A 25 5.25 1.51 13.51
N GLY A 26 6.51 1.32 13.12
CA GLY A 26 7.66 2.00 13.73
C GLY A 26 7.84 3.45 13.29
N LEU A 27 7.04 3.97 12.37
CA LEU A 27 7.14 5.35 11.89
C LEU A 27 6.30 6.35 12.71
N ASP A 28 5.58 5.88 13.73
CA ASP A 28 4.59 6.67 14.50
C ASP A 28 3.58 7.42 13.60
N LEU A 29 3.31 6.85 12.41
CA LEU A 29 2.35 7.38 11.45
C LEU A 29 0.98 6.72 11.63
N PRO A 30 -0.11 7.49 11.49
CA PRO A 30 -1.47 6.96 11.54
C PRO A 30 -1.83 6.25 10.23
N VAL A 31 -1.30 5.04 10.05
CA VAL A 31 -1.52 4.24 8.83
C VAL A 31 -2.55 3.15 9.07
N GLU A 32 -3.58 3.13 8.24
CA GLU A 32 -4.56 2.05 8.21
C GLU A 32 -4.03 0.87 7.39
N VAL A 33 -4.07 -0.34 7.96
CA VAL A 33 -3.60 -1.54 7.24
C VAL A 33 -4.80 -2.28 6.65
N THR A 34 -4.73 -2.55 5.36
CA THR A 34 -5.75 -3.31 4.64
C THR A 34 -5.12 -4.45 3.85
N ARG A 35 -5.89 -5.53 3.66
CA ARG A 35 -5.45 -6.69 2.90
C ARG A 35 -6.03 -6.60 1.50
N VAL A 36 -5.14 -6.59 0.51
CA VAL A 36 -5.50 -6.71 -0.90
C VAL A 36 -4.90 -8.01 -1.39
N ASP A 37 -5.76 -8.85 -1.97
CA ASP A 37 -5.34 -10.09 -2.60
C ASP A 37 -5.23 -9.83 -4.11
N VAL A 38 -4.02 -9.96 -4.63
CA VAL A 38 -3.74 -9.72 -6.04
C VAL A 38 -2.65 -10.66 -6.49
N ASP A 39 -2.77 -11.14 -7.72
CA ASP A 39 -1.75 -11.96 -8.34
C ASP A 39 -0.42 -11.19 -8.42
N GLU A 40 0.61 -11.71 -7.75
CA GLU A 40 1.96 -11.12 -7.70
C GLU A 40 2.88 -11.64 -8.81
N THR A 41 2.33 -12.33 -9.81
CA THR A 41 3.10 -12.79 -10.97
C THR A 41 3.49 -11.60 -11.85
N PRO A 42 4.79 -11.30 -12.02
CA PRO A 42 5.23 -10.29 -12.96
C PRO A 42 5.00 -10.79 -14.40
N PRO A 43 4.62 -9.89 -15.34
CA PRO A 43 4.51 -10.23 -16.75
C PRO A 43 5.86 -10.70 -17.31
N GLU A 44 5.81 -11.61 -18.29
CA GLU A 44 7.01 -11.98 -19.04
C GLU A 44 7.60 -10.75 -19.74
N GLY A 45 8.91 -10.55 -19.61
CA GLY A 45 9.62 -9.44 -20.21
C GLY A 45 9.74 -8.18 -19.34
N VAL A 46 9.16 -8.14 -18.14
CA VAL A 46 9.43 -7.04 -17.19
C VAL A 46 10.84 -7.20 -16.60
N PRO A 47 11.72 -6.19 -16.74
CA PRO A 47 13.04 -6.20 -16.12
C PRO A 47 12.95 -6.40 -14.60
N ALA A 48 13.86 -7.20 -14.04
CA ALA A 48 13.81 -7.61 -12.63
C ALA A 48 13.81 -6.42 -11.64
N ASP A 49 14.47 -5.32 -12.01
CA ASP A 49 14.51 -4.06 -11.28
C ASP A 49 13.17 -3.30 -11.29
N GLN A 50 12.31 -3.53 -12.28
CA GLN A 50 10.99 -2.91 -12.41
C GLN A 50 9.85 -3.74 -11.79
N VAL A 51 10.08 -5.03 -11.52
CA VAL A 51 9.07 -5.93 -10.93
C VAL A 51 8.52 -5.37 -9.62
N ALA A 52 9.38 -4.84 -8.75
CA ALA A 52 8.97 -4.31 -7.46
C ALA A 52 8.01 -3.13 -7.61
N GLU A 53 8.29 -2.20 -8.52
CA GLU A 53 7.42 -1.05 -8.80
C GLU A 53 6.08 -1.51 -9.40
N PHE A 54 6.13 -2.40 -10.39
CA PHE A 54 4.94 -2.93 -11.04
C PHE A 54 3.99 -3.59 -10.04
N LEU A 55 4.50 -4.48 -9.19
CA LEU A 55 3.71 -5.17 -8.18
C LEU A 55 3.17 -4.20 -7.10
N SER A 56 3.94 -3.17 -6.77
CA SER A 56 3.51 -2.16 -5.80
C SER A 56 2.35 -1.34 -6.33
N ARG A 57 2.41 -0.90 -7.60
CA ARG A 57 1.30 -0.21 -8.28
C ARG A 57 0.08 -1.11 -8.42
N LYS A 58 0.26 -2.37 -8.84
CA LYS A 58 -0.83 -3.35 -8.98
C LYS A 58 -1.59 -3.54 -7.67
N LYS A 59 -0.88 -3.66 -6.54
CA LYS A 59 -1.48 -3.76 -5.20
C LYS A 59 -2.23 -2.51 -4.78
N ALA A 60 -1.63 -1.33 -4.99
CA ALA A 60 -2.27 -0.06 -4.66
C ALA A 60 -3.57 0.14 -5.45
N MET A 61 -3.56 -0.16 -6.76
CA MET A 61 -4.73 -0.06 -7.63
C MET A 61 -5.82 -1.09 -7.34
N ALA A 62 -5.45 -2.27 -6.81
CA ALA A 62 -6.41 -3.31 -6.45
C ALA A 62 -7.11 -3.05 -5.10
N TRP A 63 -6.72 -2.00 -4.36
CA TRP A 63 -7.44 -1.62 -3.15
C TRP A 63 -8.82 -1.04 -3.51
N PRO A 64 -9.94 -1.60 -3.00
CA PRO A 64 -11.29 -1.21 -3.42
C PRO A 64 -11.80 0.08 -2.74
N GLY A 65 -10.98 0.73 -1.92
CA GLY A 65 -11.40 1.93 -1.19
C GLY A 65 -11.33 3.19 -2.03
N GLU A 66 -12.07 4.21 -1.59
CA GLU A 66 -12.04 5.54 -2.21
C GLU A 66 -10.86 6.34 -1.65
N LEU A 67 -10.06 6.92 -2.55
CA LEU A 67 -9.05 7.90 -2.22
C LEU A 67 -9.70 9.29 -2.15
N ALA A 68 -9.20 10.14 -1.25
CA ALA A 68 -9.57 11.54 -1.27
C ALA A 68 -9.12 12.17 -2.61
N PRO A 69 -9.85 13.17 -3.13
CA PRO A 69 -9.37 13.96 -4.26
C PRO A 69 -8.03 14.65 -3.91
N ASP A 70 -7.19 14.84 -4.93
CA ASP A 70 -5.87 15.49 -4.83
C ASP A 70 -5.94 16.94 -4.33
#